data_AF-A0A1H4QQA6-F1
#
_entry.id   AF-A0A1H4QQA6-F1
#
_cell.length_a   1.000
_cell.length_b   1.000
_cell.length_c   1.000
_cell.angle_alpha   90.00
_cell.angle_beta   90.00
_cell.angle_gamma   90.00
#
_symmetry.space_group_name_H-M   'P 1'
#
loop_
_entity.id
_entity.type
_entity.pdbx_description
1 polymer ?
#
loop_
_entity_poly.entity_id
_entity_poly.type
_entity_poly.pdbx_seq_one_letter_code
_entity_poly.pdbx_strand_id
1 'polypeptide(L)'
;MSLAGLVSALIADDGGADWTRRVPARLETTLAALPFAARAGVRAAARGMDAYAVVRTGRTLSALTAPERESVLAELAARPGLQPLLDVLKVPVLMAAGTERMLQDGPSPRAVPRADPPLDLTPASDWPARSTADAVVIGSGAGGATAARTLARAGLDVVVLEEGRHHSTESFGRRPPLDRFTELYRDGGATVAVGAPPLLLPVGRAVGGTTVVNSGTCYRTPDRVLNRWSKDFGFTLADGFDRYLDEAERALKVAVQPLDVLGDNGRLTLAGARELGWRAAPLRRNAPGCRGSCQCVVGCPTGAKQSVQLSVLPDACAAGARIVTGARAERVLVDADRPGGPRAAGVRVRRDGAGFEILAPLVVVAAGALQSPQLLRRSGLGRHPRLGHNLSVHPATSVAGRFAEPVTAWKGVLQSVGVEEHHSRGVLIEATATPPGMGSFVLPGLGAELRRELEGADRLATLGAMIADRPSGRVLGRDRTLLRYDLDRRDAGRLMHAVRAMGELLFAAGAEEVLTGIPATPRVRSLAELDTVLAGTSARQLHLTAYHPTGTVAAGADPQRCPADPEGRLRGVRGVLVADASALPSCPQVNPQVSIMAAALAITEAHTGR
;
A
#
# COMPACT_ATOMS: atom_id res chain seq x y z
N MET A 1 -6.98 31.70 0.60
CA MET A 1 -5.72 31.23 -0.01
C MET A 1 -5.92 30.51 -1.34
N SER A 2 -5.16 30.89 -2.37
CA SER A 2 -4.99 30.13 -3.62
C SER A 2 -4.03 28.96 -3.42
N LEU A 3 -4.01 27.97 -4.34
CA LEU A 3 -3.03 26.88 -4.28
C LEU A 3 -1.58 27.39 -4.42
N ALA A 4 -1.36 28.40 -5.26
CA ALA A 4 -0.07 29.06 -5.37
C ALA A 4 0.38 29.70 -4.03
N GLY A 5 -0.55 30.35 -3.32
CA GLY A 5 -0.28 30.88 -1.97
C GLY A 5 0.05 29.78 -0.95
N LEU A 6 -0.64 28.64 -1.01
CA LEU A 6 -0.34 27.48 -0.16
C LEU A 6 1.07 26.94 -0.42
N VAL A 7 1.45 26.75 -1.69
CA VAL A 7 2.78 26.27 -2.08
C VAL A 7 3.86 27.26 -1.63
N SER A 8 3.69 28.55 -1.94
CA SER A 8 4.64 29.59 -1.53
C SER A 8 4.78 29.70 -0.01
N ALA A 9 3.73 29.39 0.76
CA ALA A 9 3.84 29.29 2.21
C ALA A 9 4.59 28.02 2.67
N LEU A 10 4.21 26.85 2.16
CA LEU A 10 4.73 25.59 2.70
C LEU A 10 6.17 25.28 2.30
N ILE A 11 6.63 25.73 1.15
CA ILE A 11 8.00 25.48 0.67
C ILE A 11 8.79 26.77 0.40
N ALA A 12 8.34 27.92 0.92
CA ALA A 12 9.01 29.22 0.74
C ALA A 12 9.40 29.52 -0.72
N ASP A 13 8.44 29.37 -1.64
CA ASP A 13 8.64 29.71 -3.04
C ASP A 13 8.70 31.24 -3.20
N ASP A 14 9.90 31.73 -3.53
CA ASP A 14 10.23 33.12 -3.85
C ASP A 14 10.25 33.38 -5.37
N GLY A 15 9.93 32.37 -6.19
CA GLY A 15 9.94 32.44 -7.65
C GLY A 15 11.33 32.27 -8.28
N GLY A 16 12.38 32.09 -7.48
CA GLY A 16 13.77 31.97 -7.94
C GLY A 16 14.11 30.61 -8.56
N ALA A 17 13.33 29.57 -8.26
CA ALA A 17 13.54 28.22 -8.80
C ALA A 17 12.49 27.86 -9.86
N ASP A 18 12.93 27.30 -10.99
CA ASP A 18 12.04 26.98 -12.11
C ASP A 18 11.02 25.87 -11.79
N TRP A 19 11.38 24.91 -10.93
CA TRP A 19 10.48 23.79 -10.60
C TRP A 19 9.33 24.20 -9.67
N THR A 20 9.57 25.15 -8.75
CA THR A 20 8.55 25.57 -7.78
C THR A 20 7.35 26.21 -8.49
N ARG A 21 7.59 26.94 -9.59
CA ARG A 21 6.55 27.53 -10.44
C ARG A 21 5.56 26.52 -11.03
N ARG A 22 5.94 25.24 -11.18
CA ARG A 22 5.06 24.17 -11.71
C ARG A 22 4.30 23.42 -10.62
N VAL A 23 4.70 23.55 -9.35
CA VAL A 23 4.10 22.83 -8.22
C VAL A 23 2.62 23.15 -8.03
N PRO A 24 2.12 24.41 -8.14
CA PRO A 24 0.70 24.70 -7.95
C PRO A 24 -0.22 23.98 -8.95
N ALA A 25 0.16 23.93 -10.22
CA ALA A 25 -0.60 23.21 -11.25
C ALA A 25 -0.61 21.70 -10.96
N ARG A 26 0.51 21.15 -10.52
CA ARG A 26 0.62 19.72 -10.17
C ARG A 26 -0.14 19.36 -8.89
N LEU A 27 -0.18 20.27 -7.93
CA LEU A 27 -1.01 20.13 -6.73
C LEU A 27 -2.49 20.07 -7.10
N GLU A 28 -2.94 20.87 -8.07
CA GLU A 28 -4.32 20.81 -8.55
C GLU A 28 -4.67 19.43 -9.13
N THR A 29 -3.78 18.84 -9.95
CA THR A 29 -3.93 17.45 -10.44
C THR A 29 -4.05 16.46 -9.30
N THR A 30 -3.22 16.60 -8.25
CA THR A 30 -3.26 15.73 -7.07
C THR A 30 -4.59 15.84 -6.34
N LEU A 31 -5.06 17.06 -6.09
CA LEU A 31 -6.32 17.30 -5.38
C LEU A 31 -7.55 16.88 -6.19
N ALA A 32 -7.48 16.94 -7.53
CA ALA A 32 -8.55 16.50 -8.42
C ALA A 32 -8.81 14.99 -8.36
N ALA A 33 -7.80 14.19 -7.98
CA ALA A 33 -7.92 12.75 -7.81
C ALA A 33 -8.50 12.33 -6.45
N LEU A 34 -8.49 13.24 -5.47
CA LEU A 34 -9.02 12.96 -4.13
C LEU A 34 -10.55 12.96 -4.11
N PRO A 35 -11.17 12.14 -3.23
CA PRO A 35 -12.59 12.23 -2.93
C PRO A 35 -12.98 13.65 -2.50
N PHE A 36 -14.23 14.03 -2.77
CA PHE A 36 -14.75 15.35 -2.45
C PHE A 36 -14.48 15.76 -1.00
N ALA A 37 -14.72 14.88 -0.04
CA ALA A 37 -14.51 15.17 1.38
C ALA A 37 -13.03 15.47 1.72
N ALA A 38 -12.10 14.69 1.18
CA ALA A 38 -10.66 14.92 1.38
C ALA A 38 -10.21 16.23 0.73
N ARG A 39 -10.66 16.50 -0.50
CA ARG A 39 -10.38 17.76 -1.23
C ARG A 39 -10.93 18.98 -0.49
N ALA A 40 -12.16 18.88 0.02
CA ALA A 40 -12.78 19.92 0.83
C ALA A 40 -12.00 20.15 2.14
N GLY A 41 -11.55 19.07 2.78
CA GLY A 41 -10.70 19.12 3.98
C GLY A 41 -9.39 19.88 3.75
N VAL A 42 -8.65 19.56 2.68
CA VAL A 42 -7.43 20.29 2.30
C VAL A 42 -7.72 21.78 2.06
N ARG A 43 -8.78 22.10 1.30
CA ARG A 43 -9.14 23.51 1.03
C ARG A 43 -9.56 24.25 2.29
N ALA A 44 -10.28 23.61 3.22
CA ALA A 44 -10.67 24.19 4.49
C ALA A 44 -9.46 24.43 5.40
N ALA A 45 -8.55 23.45 5.50
CA ALA A 45 -7.29 23.58 6.25
C ALA A 45 -6.44 24.74 5.72
N ALA A 46 -6.31 24.87 4.40
CA ALA A 46 -5.59 25.97 3.77
C ALA A 46 -6.21 27.33 4.11
N ARG A 47 -7.55 27.46 4.05
CA ARG A 47 -8.24 28.69 4.50
C ARG A 47 -8.05 28.97 5.99
N GLY A 48 -8.01 27.92 6.82
CA GLY A 48 -7.74 28.04 8.25
C GLY A 48 -6.35 28.61 8.55
N MET A 49 -5.31 28.15 7.85
CA MET A 49 -3.97 28.74 7.94
C MET A 49 -3.93 30.22 7.54
N ASP A 50 -4.64 30.58 6.47
CA ASP A 50 -4.71 31.96 5.98
C ASP A 50 -5.47 32.87 6.95
N ALA A 51 -6.58 32.37 7.51
CA ALA A 51 -7.32 33.07 8.55
C ALA A 51 -6.48 33.27 9.83
N TYR A 52 -5.69 32.27 10.23
CA TYR A 52 -4.75 32.41 11.33
C TYR A 52 -3.74 33.55 11.07
N ALA A 53 -3.18 33.62 9.86
CA ALA A 53 -2.27 34.72 9.49
C ALA A 53 -2.95 36.08 9.55
N VAL A 54 -4.18 36.21 9.05
CA VAL A 54 -4.94 37.47 9.09
C VAL A 54 -5.21 37.89 10.54
N VAL A 55 -5.65 36.96 11.40
CA VAL A 55 -5.87 37.24 12.83
C VAL A 55 -4.58 37.69 13.50
N ARG A 56 -3.44 37.10 13.13
CA ARG A 56 -2.15 37.35 13.76
C ARG A 56 -1.44 38.63 13.27
N THR A 57 -1.61 38.98 12.00
CA THR A 57 -0.79 39.97 11.30
C THR A 57 -1.58 41.03 10.52
N GLY A 58 -2.91 40.90 10.44
CA GLY A 58 -3.78 41.72 9.60
C GLY A 58 -3.73 41.41 8.09
N ARG A 59 -2.87 40.48 7.65
CA ARG A 59 -2.66 40.12 6.24
C ARG A 59 -2.74 38.62 6.00
N THR A 60 -3.08 38.22 4.77
CA THR A 60 -3.06 36.82 4.34
C THR A 60 -1.63 36.30 4.21
N LEU A 61 -1.42 34.99 4.29
CA LEU A 61 -0.08 34.38 4.20
C LEU A 61 0.67 34.79 2.93
N SER A 62 -0.05 34.91 1.81
CA SER A 62 0.52 35.32 0.52
C SER A 62 0.93 36.78 0.46
N ALA A 63 0.39 37.65 1.32
CA ALA A 63 0.70 39.08 1.40
C ALA A 63 1.80 39.41 2.43
N LEU A 64 2.27 38.40 3.18
CA LEU A 64 3.38 38.54 4.11
C LEU A 64 4.72 38.45 3.39
N THR A 65 5.70 39.21 3.90
CA THR A 65 7.11 39.03 3.55
C THR A 65 7.59 37.65 4.01
N ALA A 66 8.72 37.16 3.47
CA ALA A 66 9.25 35.85 3.84
C ALA A 66 9.50 35.71 5.36
N PRO A 67 10.14 36.66 6.07
CA PRO A 67 10.35 36.55 7.52
C PRO A 67 9.05 36.54 8.34
N GLU A 68 8.08 37.38 7.96
CA GLU A 68 6.77 37.41 8.62
C GLU A 68 6.03 36.08 8.44
N ARG A 69 6.08 35.51 7.23
CA ARG A 69 5.46 34.23 6.92
C ARG A 69 6.11 33.09 7.70
N GLU A 70 7.43 33.07 7.78
CA GLU A 70 8.17 32.08 8.57
C GLU A 70 7.80 32.14 10.05
N SER A 71 7.67 33.35 10.62
CA SER A 71 7.22 33.52 12.00
C SER A 71 5.84 32.92 12.23
N VAL A 72 4.87 33.15 11.33
CA VAL A 72 3.52 32.59 11.44
C VAL A 72 3.53 31.05 11.33
N LEU A 73 4.34 30.49 10.42
CA LEU A 73 4.45 29.05 10.24
C LEU A 73 5.12 28.37 11.44
N ALA A 74 6.14 29.00 12.03
CA ALA A 74 6.79 28.52 13.24
C ALA A 74 5.82 28.48 14.44
N GLU A 75 4.98 29.52 14.61
CA GLU A 75 3.94 29.53 15.64
C GLU A 75 2.90 28.41 15.46
N LEU A 76 2.55 28.09 14.20
CA LEU A 76 1.64 26.97 13.89
C LEU A 76 2.30 25.61 14.17
N ALA A 77 3.55 25.42 13.75
CA ALA A 77 4.30 24.20 13.96
C ALA A 77 4.60 23.92 15.45
N ALA A 78 4.74 24.97 16.26
CA ALA A 78 4.93 24.86 17.70
C ALA A 78 3.70 24.34 18.48
N ARG A 79 2.56 24.12 17.81
CA ARG A 79 1.31 23.63 18.41
C ARG A 79 1.09 22.15 18.05
N PRO A 80 1.38 21.19 18.96
CA PRO A 80 1.28 19.76 18.64
C PRO A 80 -0.11 19.32 18.18
N GLY A 81 -1.17 19.95 18.70
CA GLY A 81 -2.56 19.67 18.30
C GLY A 81 -2.89 20.04 16.85
N LEU A 82 -2.09 20.90 16.20
CA LEU A 82 -2.27 21.28 14.80
C LEU A 82 -1.44 20.43 13.84
N GLN A 83 -0.51 19.60 14.33
CA GLN A 83 0.38 18.80 13.49
C GLN A 83 -0.37 17.95 12.44
N PRO A 84 -1.43 17.19 12.78
CA PRO A 84 -2.16 16.41 11.78
C PRO A 84 -2.79 17.28 10.67
N LEU A 85 -3.24 18.50 11.01
CA LEU A 85 -3.79 19.45 10.05
C LEU A 85 -2.72 19.95 9.08
N LEU A 86 -1.52 20.24 9.61
CA LEU A 86 -0.38 20.68 8.81
C LEU A 86 0.10 19.57 7.87
N ASP A 87 0.13 18.31 8.32
CA ASP A 87 0.51 17.18 7.46
C ASP A 87 -0.50 16.92 6.32
N VAL A 88 -1.80 17.10 6.58
CA VAL A 88 -2.84 17.04 5.53
C VAL A 88 -2.59 18.04 4.40
N LEU A 89 -1.99 19.19 4.71
CA LEU A 89 -1.62 20.20 3.72
C LEU A 89 -0.25 19.91 3.08
N LYS A 90 0.71 19.49 3.90
CA LYS A 90 2.10 19.28 3.50
C LYS A 90 2.28 18.10 2.55
N VAL A 91 1.63 16.96 2.81
CA VAL A 91 1.83 15.73 2.02
C VAL A 91 1.50 15.91 0.53
N PRO A 92 0.35 16.48 0.11
CA PRO A 92 0.09 16.73 -1.30
C PRO A 92 1.08 17.70 -1.96
N VAL A 93 1.58 18.70 -1.21
CA VAL A 93 2.61 19.62 -1.70
C VAL A 93 3.94 18.90 -1.89
N LEU A 94 4.34 18.06 -0.94
CA LEU A 94 5.55 17.23 -1.04
C LEU A 94 5.50 16.28 -2.25
N MET A 95 4.36 15.64 -2.49
CA MET A 95 4.16 14.78 -3.67
C MET A 95 4.34 15.56 -4.98
N ALA A 96 3.72 16.74 -5.09
CA ALA A 96 3.84 17.60 -6.27
C ALA A 96 5.27 18.13 -6.46
N ALA A 97 5.86 18.68 -5.40
CA ALA A 97 7.21 19.22 -5.37
C ALA A 97 8.27 18.17 -5.70
N GLY A 98 8.21 17.02 -5.04
CA GLY A 98 9.16 15.92 -5.25
C GLY A 98 9.11 15.38 -6.68
N THR A 99 7.91 15.28 -7.26
CA THR A 99 7.76 14.86 -8.67
C THR A 99 8.43 15.85 -9.62
N GLU A 100 8.17 17.15 -9.47
CA GLU A 100 8.76 18.17 -10.35
C GLU A 100 10.28 18.22 -10.22
N ARG A 101 10.81 18.08 -9.00
CA ARG A 101 12.25 17.98 -8.75
C ARG A 101 12.87 16.76 -9.43
N MET A 102 12.24 15.59 -9.28
CA MET A 102 12.73 14.35 -9.91
C MET A 102 12.78 14.46 -11.44
N LEU A 103 11.87 15.21 -12.06
CA LEU A 103 11.85 15.43 -13.51
C LEU A 103 12.95 16.41 -13.98
N GLN A 104 13.52 17.23 -13.09
CA GLN A 104 14.65 18.11 -13.42
C GLN A 104 15.97 17.34 -13.57
N ASP A 105 16.16 16.26 -12.80
CA ASP A 105 17.37 15.44 -12.81
C ASP A 105 17.56 14.63 -14.12
N GLY A 106 16.73 14.88 -15.12
CA GLY A 106 16.70 14.19 -16.41
C GLY A 106 15.75 12.99 -16.41
N PRO A 107 15.33 12.52 -17.60
CA PRO A 107 14.49 11.33 -17.70
C PRO A 107 15.22 10.13 -17.08
N SER A 108 14.51 9.29 -16.32
CA SER A 108 15.01 7.95 -16.00
C SER A 108 15.43 7.26 -17.31
N PRO A 109 16.52 6.47 -17.33
CA PRO A 109 16.98 5.81 -18.54
C PRO A 109 15.81 5.16 -19.27
N ARG A 110 15.58 5.56 -20.52
CA ARG A 110 14.56 4.96 -21.39
C ARG A 110 14.94 3.49 -21.61
N ALA A 111 14.49 2.61 -20.72
CA ALA A 111 14.52 1.20 -21.01
C ALA A 111 13.50 0.94 -22.12
N VAL A 112 13.88 0.17 -23.13
CA VAL A 112 12.92 -0.38 -24.09
C VAL A 112 11.89 -1.17 -23.26
N PRO A 113 10.61 -0.76 -23.25
CA PRO A 113 9.58 -1.47 -22.50
C PRO A 113 9.55 -2.92 -22.96
N ARG A 114 9.51 -3.86 -22.02
CA ARG A 114 9.18 -5.25 -22.38
C ARG A 114 7.73 -5.26 -22.86
N ALA A 115 7.47 -5.98 -23.96
CA ALA A 115 6.10 -6.23 -24.39
C ALA A 115 5.37 -6.99 -23.28
N ASP A 116 4.16 -6.53 -22.95
CA ASP A 116 3.33 -7.20 -21.97
C ASP A 116 2.78 -8.50 -22.58
N PRO A 117 2.69 -9.58 -21.79
CA PRO A 117 2.02 -10.79 -22.24
C PRO A 117 0.53 -10.51 -22.50
N PRO A 118 -0.11 -11.26 -23.41
CA PRO A 118 -1.50 -11.03 -23.78
C PRO A 118 -2.44 -11.27 -22.60
N LEU A 119 -3.51 -10.47 -22.55
CA LEU A 119 -4.63 -10.59 -21.63
C LEU A 119 -5.93 -10.55 -22.44
N ASP A 120 -6.90 -11.39 -22.08
CA ASP A 120 -8.25 -11.34 -22.63
C ASP A 120 -9.09 -10.32 -21.84
N LEU A 121 -9.03 -9.06 -22.30
CA LEU A 121 -9.66 -7.93 -21.64
C LEU A 121 -10.89 -7.46 -22.43
N THR A 122 -12.03 -7.39 -21.77
CA THR A 122 -13.23 -6.70 -22.28
C THR A 122 -13.59 -5.54 -21.36
N PRO A 123 -13.73 -4.30 -21.85
CA PRO A 123 -14.29 -3.22 -21.05
C PRO A 123 -15.72 -3.53 -20.59
N ALA A 124 -16.11 -3.10 -19.38
CA ALA A 124 -17.48 -3.27 -18.88
C ALA A 124 -18.54 -2.69 -19.83
N SER A 125 -18.22 -1.61 -20.56
CA SER A 125 -19.07 -1.00 -21.61
C SER A 125 -19.49 -1.97 -22.70
N ASP A 126 -18.63 -2.95 -22.98
CA ASP A 126 -18.75 -3.83 -24.14
C ASP A 126 -19.22 -5.23 -23.72
N TRP A 127 -19.35 -5.48 -22.41
CA TRP A 127 -19.87 -6.74 -21.88
C TRP A 127 -21.40 -6.84 -22.07
N PRO A 128 -21.95 -8.03 -22.40
CA PRO A 128 -23.39 -8.22 -22.54
C PRO A 128 -24.14 -7.97 -21.23
N ALA A 129 -25.39 -7.52 -21.33
CA ALA A 129 -26.25 -7.23 -20.18
C ALA A 129 -26.50 -8.46 -19.27
N ARG A 130 -26.48 -9.66 -19.86
CA ARG A 130 -26.56 -10.93 -19.15
C ARG A 130 -25.63 -11.95 -19.79
N SER A 131 -24.93 -12.71 -18.95
CA SER A 131 -24.04 -13.80 -19.37
C SER A 131 -24.02 -14.91 -18.32
N THR A 132 -23.40 -16.04 -18.65
CA THR A 132 -23.20 -17.18 -17.77
C THR A 132 -21.71 -17.53 -17.71
N ALA A 133 -21.28 -18.13 -16.60
CA ALA A 133 -19.96 -18.72 -16.42
C ALA A 133 -20.04 -19.83 -15.37
N ASP A 134 -19.04 -20.70 -15.30
CA ASP A 134 -18.94 -21.67 -14.21
C ASP A 134 -18.49 -21.00 -12.91
N ALA A 135 -17.60 -20.01 -13.02
CA ALA A 135 -17.12 -19.24 -11.88
C ALA A 135 -16.94 -17.74 -12.21
N VAL A 136 -17.31 -16.89 -11.25
CA VAL A 136 -16.98 -15.46 -11.28
C VAL A 136 -15.98 -15.14 -10.17
N VAL A 137 -14.85 -14.54 -10.53
CA VAL A 137 -13.83 -14.07 -9.58
C VAL A 137 -13.91 -12.55 -9.46
N ILE A 138 -14.19 -12.04 -8.26
CA ILE A 138 -14.37 -10.61 -8.01
C ILE A 138 -13.05 -10.02 -7.49
N GLY A 139 -12.35 -9.27 -8.34
CA GLY A 139 -11.06 -8.66 -8.08
C GLY A 139 -9.92 -9.41 -8.78
N SER A 140 -9.04 -8.68 -9.47
CA SER A 140 -7.93 -9.26 -10.25
C SER A 140 -6.57 -9.21 -9.52
N GLY A 141 -6.58 -8.94 -8.21
CA GLY A 141 -5.38 -8.83 -7.38
C GLY A 141 -4.68 -10.18 -7.12
N ALA A 142 -3.74 -10.20 -6.17
CA ALA A 142 -2.92 -11.39 -5.85
C ALA A 142 -3.73 -12.68 -5.70
N GLY A 143 -4.79 -12.63 -4.87
CA GLY A 143 -5.65 -13.78 -4.63
C GLY A 143 -6.53 -14.12 -5.82
N GLY A 144 -7.20 -13.12 -6.41
CA GLY A 144 -8.13 -13.33 -7.53
C GLY A 144 -7.45 -13.81 -8.81
N ALA A 145 -6.28 -13.28 -9.15
CA ALA A 145 -5.49 -13.78 -10.29
C ALA A 145 -5.10 -15.25 -10.10
N THR A 146 -4.70 -15.63 -8.88
CA THR A 146 -4.35 -17.00 -8.55
C THR A 146 -5.56 -17.91 -8.65
N ALA A 147 -6.69 -17.52 -8.05
CA ALA A 147 -7.95 -18.24 -8.11
C ALA A 147 -8.44 -18.45 -9.56
N ALA A 148 -8.41 -17.39 -10.37
CA ALA A 148 -8.80 -17.46 -11.78
C ALA A 148 -7.94 -18.44 -12.57
N ARG A 149 -6.61 -18.39 -12.36
CA ARG A 149 -5.66 -19.33 -12.99
C ARG A 149 -5.94 -20.77 -12.60
N THR A 150 -6.17 -21.04 -11.31
CA THR A 150 -6.45 -22.39 -10.81
C THR A 150 -7.74 -22.95 -11.39
N LEU A 151 -8.83 -22.17 -11.34
CA LEU A 151 -10.14 -22.59 -11.83
C LEU A 151 -10.15 -22.77 -13.36
N ALA A 152 -9.53 -21.86 -14.12
CA ALA A 152 -9.44 -21.99 -15.57
C ALA A 152 -8.59 -23.20 -16.00
N ARG A 153 -7.47 -23.48 -15.31
CA ARG A 153 -6.67 -24.71 -15.54
C ARG A 153 -7.40 -26.00 -15.18
N ALA A 154 -8.45 -25.91 -14.37
CA ALA A 154 -9.35 -27.03 -14.09
C ALA A 154 -10.45 -27.19 -15.15
N GLY A 155 -10.50 -26.33 -16.18
CA GLY A 155 -11.43 -26.40 -17.30
C GLY A 155 -12.74 -25.65 -17.11
N LEU A 156 -12.85 -24.82 -16.07
CA LEU A 156 -14.05 -24.00 -15.83
C LEU A 156 -14.06 -22.76 -16.74
N ASP A 157 -15.23 -22.34 -17.20
CA ASP A 157 -15.43 -21.00 -17.77
C ASP A 157 -15.37 -19.96 -16.64
N VAL A 158 -14.32 -19.14 -16.65
CA VAL A 158 -14.02 -18.17 -15.59
C VAL A 158 -14.12 -16.74 -16.12
N VAL A 159 -14.92 -15.92 -15.43
CA VAL A 159 -14.94 -14.47 -15.64
C VAL A 159 -14.37 -13.74 -14.42
N VAL A 160 -13.35 -12.92 -14.64
CA VAL A 160 -12.73 -12.05 -13.63
C VAL A 160 -13.30 -10.64 -13.75
N LEU A 161 -13.73 -10.05 -12.64
CA LEU A 161 -14.24 -8.67 -12.59
C LEU A 161 -13.23 -7.76 -11.90
N GLU A 162 -12.83 -6.66 -12.54
CA GLU A 162 -11.93 -5.66 -11.96
C GLU A 162 -12.50 -4.25 -12.10
N GLU A 163 -12.59 -3.51 -10.99
CA GLU A 163 -13.07 -2.12 -10.98
C GLU A 163 -12.07 -1.16 -11.66
N GLY A 164 -10.77 -1.44 -11.54
CA GLY A 164 -9.71 -0.67 -12.18
C GLY A 164 -9.59 -0.90 -13.69
N ARG A 165 -8.79 -0.06 -14.33
CA ARG A 165 -8.38 -0.19 -15.73
C ARG A 165 -7.11 -1.01 -15.85
N HIS A 166 -6.82 -1.51 -17.04
CA HIS A 166 -5.51 -2.06 -17.36
C HIS A 166 -4.52 -0.93 -17.67
N HIS A 167 -3.29 -1.05 -17.18
CA HIS A 167 -2.19 -0.15 -17.49
C HIS A 167 -0.97 -0.95 -17.94
N SER A 168 -0.55 -0.73 -19.19
CA SER A 168 0.59 -1.44 -19.77
C SER A 168 1.93 -0.91 -19.28
N THR A 169 2.98 -1.72 -19.41
CA THR A 169 4.36 -1.32 -19.14
C THR A 169 4.76 -0.10 -19.97
N GLU A 170 4.39 -0.07 -21.25
CA GLU A 170 4.63 1.08 -22.14
C GLU A 170 3.95 2.36 -21.63
N SER A 171 2.71 2.25 -21.13
CA SER A 171 2.00 3.37 -20.53
C SER A 171 2.70 3.93 -19.29
N PHE A 172 3.35 3.07 -18.50
CA PHE A 172 4.12 3.52 -17.34
C PHE A 172 5.39 4.29 -17.73
N GLY A 173 6.10 3.85 -18.77
CA GLY A 173 7.33 4.49 -19.23
C GLY A 173 7.12 5.87 -19.89
N ARG A 174 5.90 6.17 -20.35
CA ARG A 174 5.57 7.42 -21.07
C ARG A 174 5.00 8.54 -20.20
N ARG A 175 4.63 8.26 -18.95
CA ARG A 175 3.86 9.18 -18.11
C ARG A 175 4.61 9.56 -16.83
N PRO A 176 4.46 10.81 -16.35
CA PRO A 176 5.00 11.21 -15.05
C PRO A 176 4.54 10.28 -13.91
N PRO A 177 5.38 10.03 -12.89
CA PRO A 177 5.00 9.24 -11.72
C PRO A 177 3.69 9.68 -11.04
N LEU A 178 3.46 10.98 -10.91
CA LEU A 178 2.32 11.48 -10.14
C LEU A 178 0.99 11.24 -10.83
N ASP A 179 0.96 11.35 -12.17
CA ASP A 179 -0.23 11.05 -12.95
C ASP A 179 -0.58 9.55 -12.87
N ARG A 180 0.45 8.69 -12.82
CA ARG A 180 0.26 7.26 -12.57
C ARG A 180 -0.23 6.99 -11.15
N PHE A 181 0.29 7.70 -10.16
CA PHE A 181 -0.15 7.57 -8.77
C PHE A 181 -1.64 7.88 -8.63
N THR A 182 -2.10 9.02 -9.14
CA THR A 182 -3.51 9.45 -9.00
C THR A 182 -4.50 8.49 -9.65
N GLU A 183 -4.10 7.80 -10.71
CA GLU A 183 -4.93 6.80 -11.39
C GLU A 183 -4.91 5.41 -10.72
N LEU A 184 -3.70 4.95 -10.33
CA LEU A 184 -3.47 3.60 -9.83
C LEU A 184 -3.94 3.41 -8.39
N TYR A 185 -3.95 4.46 -7.57
CA TYR A 185 -4.39 4.37 -6.17
C TYR A 185 -5.87 4.71 -6.03
N ARG A 186 -6.60 3.87 -5.30
CA ARG A 186 -7.97 4.15 -4.87
C ARG A 186 -8.00 5.47 -4.12
N ASP A 187 -8.98 6.31 -4.46
CA ASP A 187 -9.19 7.62 -3.85
C ASP A 187 -7.96 8.54 -3.90
N GLY A 188 -7.13 8.41 -4.94
CA GLY A 188 -5.90 9.18 -5.10
C GLY A 188 -4.88 8.93 -3.98
N GLY A 189 -4.93 7.75 -3.35
CA GLY A 189 -4.07 7.37 -2.23
C GLY A 189 -4.59 7.77 -0.85
N ALA A 190 -5.70 8.50 -0.74
CA ALA A 190 -6.22 9.03 0.52
C ALA A 190 -7.10 8.05 1.32
N THR A 191 -6.82 6.75 1.24
CA THR A 191 -7.48 5.76 2.09
C THR A 191 -6.85 5.79 3.49
N VAL A 192 -7.64 6.15 4.51
CA VAL A 192 -7.14 6.35 5.89
C VAL A 192 -7.96 5.51 6.88
N ALA A 193 -7.27 4.88 7.84
CA ALA A 193 -7.89 4.32 9.02
C ALA A 193 -7.94 5.34 10.15
N VAL A 194 -9.15 5.56 10.67
CA VAL A 194 -9.39 6.42 11.83
C VAL A 194 -8.93 5.69 13.08
N GLY A 195 -8.11 6.36 13.88
CA GLY A 195 -7.40 5.78 15.01
C GLY A 195 -6.45 6.79 15.63
N ALA A 196 -5.71 6.36 16.64
CA ALA A 196 -4.67 7.15 17.26
C ALA A 196 -3.34 6.36 17.33
N PRO A 197 -2.36 6.67 16.46
CA PRO A 197 -2.40 7.69 15.40
C PRO A 197 -3.26 7.24 14.20
N PRO A 198 -3.75 8.16 13.35
CA PRO A 198 -4.35 7.79 12.07
C PRO A 198 -3.33 7.10 11.17
N LEU A 199 -3.80 6.19 10.31
CA LEU A 199 -2.95 5.39 9.42
C LEU A 199 -3.34 5.58 7.97
N LEU A 200 -2.37 5.90 7.11
CA LEU A 200 -2.56 5.89 5.67
C LEU A 200 -2.43 4.45 5.13
N LEU A 201 -3.42 3.98 4.38
CA LEU A 201 -3.47 2.64 3.78
C LEU A 201 -3.67 2.73 2.26
N PRO A 202 -2.62 3.03 1.48
CA PRO A 202 -2.77 3.15 0.04
C PRO A 202 -3.13 1.78 -0.59
N VAL A 203 -4.16 1.76 -1.45
CA VAL A 203 -4.67 0.54 -2.10
C VAL A 203 -4.69 0.72 -3.62
N GLY A 204 -4.16 -0.24 -4.35
CA GLY A 204 -4.19 -0.24 -5.82
C GLY A 204 -5.58 -0.53 -6.39
N ARG A 205 -5.93 0.14 -7.50
CA ARG A 205 -7.15 -0.05 -8.30
C ARG A 205 -6.78 -0.12 -9.78
N ALA A 206 -6.39 -1.31 -10.23
CA ALA A 206 -5.97 -1.61 -11.59
C ALA A 206 -6.13 -3.12 -11.85
N VAL A 207 -6.08 -3.57 -13.10
CA VAL A 207 -5.90 -4.99 -13.42
C VAL A 207 -4.62 -5.49 -12.75
N GLY A 208 -4.70 -6.50 -11.88
CA GLY A 208 -3.60 -6.92 -11.00
C GLY A 208 -3.65 -6.35 -9.58
N GLY A 209 -4.59 -5.43 -9.29
CA GLY A 209 -4.84 -4.82 -7.99
C GLY A 209 -3.60 -4.16 -7.37
N THR A 210 -3.44 -4.33 -6.04
CA THR A 210 -2.31 -3.72 -5.29
C THR A 210 -0.94 -4.28 -5.70
N THR A 211 -0.88 -5.42 -6.40
CA THR A 211 0.40 -5.96 -6.90
C THR A 211 1.05 -5.07 -7.97
N VAL A 212 0.25 -4.22 -8.64
CA VAL A 212 0.75 -3.23 -9.61
C VAL A 212 1.54 -2.12 -8.93
N VAL A 213 1.16 -1.75 -7.70
CA VAL A 213 1.71 -0.62 -6.95
C VAL A 213 2.53 -1.00 -5.71
N ASN A 214 2.70 -2.28 -5.42
CA ASN A 214 3.59 -2.68 -4.32
C ASN A 214 5.08 -2.60 -4.72
N SER A 215 5.96 -2.74 -3.73
CA SER A 215 7.41 -2.68 -3.87
C SER A 215 8.03 -3.91 -4.56
N GLY A 216 7.31 -5.03 -4.61
CA GLY A 216 7.75 -6.29 -5.18
C GLY A 216 8.52 -7.21 -4.22
N THR A 217 8.59 -6.89 -2.94
CA THR A 217 9.24 -7.72 -1.91
C THR A 217 8.49 -9.02 -1.69
N CYS A 218 9.23 -10.13 -1.61
CA CYS A 218 8.70 -11.49 -1.53
C CYS A 218 9.39 -12.26 -0.39
N TYR A 219 8.71 -12.33 0.75
CA TYR A 219 9.08 -13.19 1.87
C TYR A 219 8.17 -14.40 1.94
N ARG A 220 8.73 -15.54 2.36
CA ARG A 220 7.93 -16.70 2.76
C ARG A 220 7.26 -16.41 4.09
N THR A 221 6.06 -16.94 4.27
CA THR A 221 5.38 -16.88 5.56
C THR A 221 6.18 -17.69 6.59
N PRO A 222 6.59 -17.10 7.73
CA PRO A 222 7.39 -17.84 8.72
C PRO A 222 6.65 -19.03 9.31
N ASP A 223 7.35 -20.14 9.59
CA ASP A 223 6.75 -21.37 10.16
C ASP A 223 5.99 -21.11 11.45
N ARG A 224 6.49 -20.21 12.31
CA ARG A 224 5.80 -19.82 13.55
C ARG A 224 4.42 -19.19 13.29
N VAL A 225 4.24 -18.53 12.15
CA VAL A 225 2.95 -17.95 11.73
C VAL A 225 2.05 -19.03 11.18
N LEU A 226 2.57 -19.93 10.34
CA LEU A 226 1.81 -21.06 9.78
C LEU A 226 1.32 -21.99 10.89
N ASN A 227 2.20 -22.34 11.83
CA ASN A 227 1.87 -23.12 13.02
C ASN A 227 0.76 -22.46 13.84
N ARG A 228 0.80 -21.12 13.99
CA ARG A 228 -0.25 -20.36 14.68
C ARG A 228 -1.57 -20.40 13.91
N TRP A 229 -1.57 -20.23 12.59
CA TRP A 229 -2.77 -20.32 11.77
C TRP A 229 -3.42 -21.72 11.85
N SER A 230 -2.61 -22.78 11.79
CA SER A 230 -3.09 -24.15 11.94
C SER A 230 -3.64 -24.39 13.36
N LYS A 231 -2.85 -24.16 14.41
CA LYS A 231 -3.20 -24.51 15.80
C LYS A 231 -4.26 -23.61 16.44
N ASP A 232 -4.14 -22.29 16.28
CA ASP A 232 -4.97 -21.34 17.03
C ASP A 232 -6.25 -20.96 16.28
N PHE A 233 -6.22 -20.99 14.94
CA PHE A 233 -7.35 -20.63 14.09
C PHE A 233 -8.01 -21.85 13.41
N GLY A 234 -7.35 -23.01 13.40
CA GLY A 234 -7.82 -24.17 12.65
C GLY A 234 -7.83 -23.93 11.14
N PHE A 235 -6.94 -23.08 10.63
CA PHE A 235 -6.77 -22.87 9.19
C PHE A 235 -5.83 -23.96 8.64
N THR A 236 -6.38 -25.17 8.50
CA THR A 236 -5.64 -26.39 8.14
C THR A 236 -5.02 -26.35 6.75
N LEU A 237 -5.48 -25.48 5.85
CA LEU A 237 -4.80 -25.23 4.58
C LEU A 237 -3.37 -24.66 4.74
N ALA A 238 -3.01 -24.20 5.94
CA ALA A 238 -1.62 -23.87 6.28
C ALA A 238 -0.73 -25.12 6.47
N ASP A 239 -1.31 -26.32 6.63
CA ASP A 239 -0.55 -27.56 6.69
C ASP A 239 -0.12 -27.92 5.25
N GLY A 240 1.19 -28.03 5.01
CA GLY A 240 1.74 -28.21 3.66
C GLY A 240 1.79 -26.93 2.81
N PHE A 241 1.76 -25.75 3.44
CA PHE A 241 1.81 -24.45 2.75
C PHE A 241 3.04 -24.25 1.85
N ASP A 242 4.14 -24.97 2.10
CA ASP A 242 5.38 -24.84 1.34
C ASP A 242 5.20 -25.06 -0.16
N ARG A 243 4.41 -26.07 -0.57
CA ARG A 243 4.13 -26.32 -1.99
C ARG A 243 3.47 -25.12 -2.66
N TYR A 244 2.62 -24.42 -1.91
CA TYR A 244 1.87 -23.27 -2.38
C TYR A 244 2.72 -22.00 -2.40
N LEU A 245 3.61 -21.84 -1.43
CA LEU A 245 4.62 -20.79 -1.43
C LEU A 245 5.59 -20.98 -2.61
N ASP A 246 6.02 -22.21 -2.90
CA ASP A 246 6.91 -22.53 -4.02
C ASP A 246 6.28 -22.18 -5.37
N GLU A 247 5.01 -22.55 -5.57
CA GLU A 247 4.28 -22.19 -6.78
C GLU A 247 4.04 -20.67 -6.89
N ALA A 248 3.75 -20.00 -5.77
CA ALA A 248 3.61 -18.54 -5.76
C ALA A 248 4.93 -17.83 -6.12
N GLU A 249 6.06 -18.27 -5.55
CA GLU A 249 7.38 -17.73 -5.87
C GLU A 249 7.78 -17.98 -7.33
N ARG A 250 7.48 -19.18 -7.86
CA ARG A 250 7.72 -19.54 -9.25
C ARG A 250 6.89 -18.68 -10.20
N ALA A 251 5.59 -18.55 -9.95
CA ALA A 251 4.70 -17.73 -10.75
C ALA A 251 5.17 -16.26 -10.78
N LEU A 252 5.59 -15.72 -9.64
CA LEU A 252 6.11 -14.36 -9.52
C LEU A 252 7.56 -14.20 -10.00
N LYS A 253 8.25 -15.29 -10.37
CA LYS A 253 9.67 -15.29 -10.76
C LYS A 253 10.55 -14.60 -9.71
N VAL A 254 10.34 -14.96 -8.44
CA VAL A 254 11.06 -14.37 -7.31
C VAL A 254 12.56 -14.66 -7.41
N ALA A 255 13.37 -13.62 -7.28
CA ALA A 255 14.83 -13.71 -7.29
C ALA A 255 15.45 -12.75 -6.28
N VAL A 256 16.65 -13.08 -5.80
CA VAL A 256 17.48 -12.15 -5.01
C VAL A 256 17.96 -11.03 -5.93
N GLN A 257 17.90 -9.78 -5.47
CA GLN A 257 18.44 -8.67 -6.24
C GLN A 257 19.97 -8.68 -6.26
N PRO A 258 20.59 -8.47 -7.43
CA PRO A 258 22.03 -8.24 -7.54
C PRO A 258 22.50 -7.00 -6.74
N LEU A 259 23.72 -7.04 -6.21
CA LEU A 259 24.30 -5.96 -5.40
C LEU A 259 24.52 -4.65 -6.17
N ASP A 260 24.78 -4.74 -7.47
CA ASP A 260 25.06 -3.62 -8.36
C ASP A 260 23.83 -2.73 -8.62
N VAL A 261 22.61 -3.30 -8.52
CA VAL A 261 21.36 -2.55 -8.76
C VAL A 261 20.71 -1.97 -7.51
N LEU A 262 21.22 -2.27 -6.30
CA LEU A 262 20.57 -1.88 -5.04
C LEU A 262 20.44 -0.36 -4.87
N GLY A 263 21.42 0.39 -5.39
CA GLY A 263 21.60 1.81 -5.10
C GLY A 263 22.26 2.05 -3.75
N ASP A 264 22.66 3.30 -3.49
CA ASP A 264 23.49 3.61 -2.32
C ASP A 264 22.72 3.49 -1.01
N ASN A 265 21.39 3.71 -1.02
CA ASN A 265 20.53 3.42 0.15
C ASN A 265 20.68 1.96 0.63
N GLY A 266 20.70 1.00 -0.30
CA GLY A 266 20.90 -0.41 0.02
C GLY A 266 22.34 -0.72 0.46
N ARG A 267 23.34 -0.15 -0.22
CA ARG A 267 24.76 -0.35 0.12
C ARG A 267 25.10 0.16 1.52
N LEU A 268 24.64 1.35 1.87
CA LEU A 268 24.81 1.93 3.21
C LEU A 268 24.13 1.08 4.27
N THR A 269 22.92 0.57 3.99
CA THR A 269 22.23 -0.34 4.91
C THR A 269 23.03 -1.62 5.17
N LEU A 270 23.59 -2.24 4.12
CA LEU A 270 24.46 -3.43 4.28
C LEU A 270 25.74 -3.10 5.05
N ALA A 271 26.33 -1.92 4.84
CA ALA A 271 27.52 -1.48 5.55
C ALA A 271 27.24 -1.28 7.04
N GLY A 272 26.18 -0.55 7.40
CA GLY A 272 25.77 -0.35 8.79
C GLY A 272 25.39 -1.67 9.47
N ALA A 273 24.72 -2.58 8.76
CA ALA A 273 24.36 -3.88 9.33
C ALA A 273 25.61 -4.74 9.58
N ARG A 274 26.61 -4.68 8.69
CA ARG A 274 27.89 -5.36 8.89
C ARG A 274 28.63 -4.82 10.11
N GLU A 275 28.67 -3.50 10.28
CA GLU A 275 29.29 -2.86 11.45
C GLU A 275 28.66 -3.31 12.76
N LEU A 276 27.33 -3.43 12.79
CA LEU A 276 26.58 -3.88 13.96
C LEU A 276 26.55 -5.41 14.14
N GLY A 277 27.09 -6.18 13.18
CA GLY A 277 26.96 -7.64 13.15
C GLY A 277 25.53 -8.15 12.96
N TRP A 278 24.63 -7.33 12.39
CA TRP A 278 23.22 -7.66 12.19
C TRP A 278 22.98 -8.50 10.94
N ARG A 279 21.99 -9.40 10.99
CA ARG A 279 21.58 -10.17 9.80
C ARG A 279 20.85 -9.27 8.79
N ALA A 280 21.51 -8.98 7.67
CA ALA A 280 20.94 -8.24 6.55
C ALA A 280 21.35 -8.83 5.19
N ALA A 281 20.45 -8.76 4.21
CA ALA A 281 20.69 -9.26 2.85
C ALA A 281 19.87 -8.50 1.80
N PRO A 282 20.31 -8.51 0.52
CA PRO A 282 19.47 -8.05 -0.58
C PRO A 282 18.12 -8.78 -0.60
N LEU A 283 17.03 -8.04 -0.78
CA LEU A 283 15.69 -8.60 -0.75
C LEU A 283 15.44 -9.54 -1.92
N ARG A 284 14.69 -10.62 -1.64
CA ARG A 284 14.03 -11.44 -2.65
C ARG A 284 12.83 -10.68 -3.19
N ARG A 285 12.76 -10.51 -4.51
CA ARG A 285 11.74 -9.71 -5.17
C ARG A 285 11.22 -10.39 -6.43
N ASN A 286 9.96 -10.12 -6.78
CA ASN A 286 9.37 -10.49 -8.06
C ASN A 286 9.85 -9.57 -9.20
N ALA A 287 11.13 -9.20 -9.23
CA ALA A 287 11.69 -8.27 -10.19
C ALA A 287 13.09 -8.70 -10.68
N PRO A 288 13.25 -9.92 -11.22
CA PRO A 288 14.57 -10.49 -11.55
C PRO A 288 15.37 -9.64 -12.55
N GLY A 289 14.70 -8.84 -13.39
CA GLY A 289 15.33 -7.91 -14.33
C GLY A 289 15.34 -6.45 -13.88
N CYS A 290 15.30 -6.17 -12.56
CA CYS A 290 15.21 -4.80 -12.05
C CYS A 290 16.38 -3.95 -12.55
N ARG A 291 16.07 -2.71 -12.96
CA ARG A 291 17.06 -1.73 -13.43
C ARG A 291 17.19 -0.51 -12.52
N GLY A 292 16.80 -0.67 -11.26
CA GLY A 292 16.97 0.37 -10.25
C GLY A 292 16.17 1.66 -10.52
N SER A 293 14.98 1.58 -11.11
CA SER A 293 14.17 2.77 -11.42
C SER A 293 13.47 3.40 -10.20
N CYS A 294 13.45 2.70 -9.05
CA CYS A 294 12.73 3.09 -7.83
C CYS A 294 11.24 3.47 -8.01
N GLN A 295 10.58 3.04 -9.09
CA GLN A 295 9.20 3.46 -9.43
C GLN A 295 8.13 2.37 -9.21
N CYS A 296 8.44 1.33 -8.43
CA CYS A 296 7.53 0.19 -8.24
C CYS A 296 6.15 0.59 -7.68
N VAL A 297 6.10 1.68 -6.90
CA VAL A 297 4.88 2.25 -6.33
C VAL A 297 3.95 2.94 -7.33
N VAL A 298 4.40 3.18 -8.57
CA VAL A 298 3.63 3.87 -9.61
C VAL A 298 3.67 3.12 -10.95
N GLY A 299 3.77 1.79 -10.86
CA GLY A 299 3.93 0.92 -12.03
C GLY A 299 5.38 0.91 -12.54
N CYS A 300 5.92 -0.30 -12.74
CA CYS A 300 7.30 -0.47 -13.17
C CYS A 300 7.45 -0.07 -14.66
N PRO A 301 8.22 0.98 -15.00
CA PRO A 301 8.32 1.47 -16.37
C PRO A 301 9.07 0.53 -17.32
N THR A 302 9.78 -0.48 -16.78
CA THR A 302 10.59 -1.43 -17.56
C THR A 302 9.93 -2.81 -17.70
N GLY A 303 8.81 -3.07 -17.01
CA GLY A 303 8.19 -4.40 -16.96
C GLY A 303 9.00 -5.44 -16.16
N ALA A 304 10.05 -5.00 -15.44
CA ALA A 304 10.86 -5.90 -14.63
C ALA A 304 10.08 -6.50 -13.45
N LYS A 305 9.28 -5.68 -12.74
CA LYS A 305 8.44 -6.15 -11.64
C LYS A 305 7.27 -6.97 -12.17
N GLN A 306 7.30 -8.26 -11.93
CA GLN A 306 6.30 -9.25 -12.31
C GLN A 306 5.08 -9.18 -11.37
N SER A 307 4.33 -8.06 -11.43
CA SER A 307 2.99 -7.98 -10.84
C SER A 307 2.09 -9.06 -11.46
N VAL A 308 0.97 -9.40 -10.81
CA VAL A 308 0.15 -10.54 -11.28
C VAL A 308 -0.47 -10.30 -12.66
N GLN A 309 -0.56 -9.04 -13.11
CA GLN A 309 -0.96 -8.70 -14.48
C GLN A 309 0.05 -9.18 -15.55
N LEU A 310 1.32 -9.34 -15.18
CA LEU A 310 2.39 -9.79 -16.09
C LEU A 310 2.79 -11.26 -15.88
N SER A 311 2.33 -11.89 -14.80
CA SER A 311 2.83 -13.19 -14.36
C SER A 311 1.75 -14.26 -14.15
N VAL A 312 0.55 -13.90 -13.71
CA VAL A 312 -0.48 -14.87 -13.32
C VAL A 312 -1.75 -14.74 -14.15
N LEU A 313 -2.23 -13.52 -14.38
CA LEU A 313 -3.39 -13.27 -15.24
C LEU A 313 -3.17 -13.74 -16.69
N PRO A 314 -1.98 -13.59 -17.31
CA PRO A 314 -1.74 -14.14 -18.63
C PRO A 314 -1.89 -15.66 -18.68
N ASP A 315 -1.40 -16.38 -17.66
CA ASP A 315 -1.60 -17.83 -17.54
C ASP A 315 -3.08 -18.19 -17.39
N ALA A 316 -3.85 -17.38 -16.66
CA ALA A 316 -5.28 -17.58 -16.51
C ALA A 316 -6.01 -17.39 -17.85
N CYS A 317 -5.68 -16.33 -18.59
CA CYS A 317 -6.25 -16.07 -19.92
C CYS A 317 -5.85 -17.14 -20.94
N ALA A 318 -4.61 -17.62 -20.91
CA ALA A 318 -4.15 -18.74 -21.73
C ALA A 318 -4.92 -20.04 -21.42
N ALA A 319 -5.43 -20.19 -20.19
CA ALA A 319 -6.29 -21.29 -19.79
C ALA A 319 -7.80 -21.02 -20.02
N GLY A 320 -8.18 -19.88 -20.62
CA GLY A 320 -9.55 -19.55 -21.00
C GLY A 320 -10.27 -18.52 -20.10
N ALA A 321 -9.61 -17.96 -19.08
CA ALA A 321 -10.24 -16.93 -18.25
C ALA A 321 -10.38 -15.59 -18.98
N ARG A 322 -11.56 -14.97 -18.89
CA ARG A 322 -11.86 -13.65 -19.46
C ARG A 322 -11.89 -12.58 -18.37
N ILE A 323 -11.38 -11.39 -18.63
CA ILE A 323 -11.30 -10.31 -17.64
C ILE A 323 -12.16 -9.12 -18.09
N VAL A 324 -13.12 -8.73 -17.26
CA VAL A 324 -13.92 -7.53 -17.46
C VAL A 324 -13.33 -6.37 -16.66
N THR A 325 -12.90 -5.31 -17.34
CA THR A 325 -12.25 -4.14 -16.73
C THR A 325 -13.22 -2.98 -16.54
N GLY A 326 -12.96 -2.07 -15.59
CA GLY A 326 -13.92 -1.02 -15.24
C GLY A 326 -15.23 -1.55 -14.64
N ALA A 327 -15.22 -2.78 -14.14
CA ALA A 327 -16.37 -3.55 -13.69
C ALA A 327 -16.43 -3.62 -12.16
N ARG A 328 -17.26 -2.78 -11.53
CA ARG A 328 -17.42 -2.80 -10.07
C ARG A 328 -18.54 -3.76 -9.66
N ALA A 329 -18.20 -4.89 -9.06
CA ALA A 329 -19.20 -5.79 -8.48
C ALA A 329 -20.02 -5.08 -7.38
N GLU A 330 -21.34 -5.04 -7.54
CA GLU A 330 -22.26 -4.42 -6.58
C GLU A 330 -22.71 -5.41 -5.52
N ARG A 331 -23.09 -6.61 -5.95
CA ARG A 331 -23.74 -7.63 -5.13
C ARG A 331 -23.50 -9.03 -5.70
N VAL A 332 -23.23 -9.99 -4.82
CA VAL A 332 -23.37 -11.42 -5.10
C VAL A 332 -24.85 -11.77 -5.10
N LEU A 333 -25.32 -12.40 -6.17
CA LEU A 333 -26.69 -12.90 -6.31
C LEU A 333 -26.79 -14.26 -5.62
N VAL A 334 -27.87 -14.47 -4.88
CA VAL A 334 -28.09 -15.68 -4.08
C VAL A 334 -29.49 -16.20 -4.35
N ASP A 335 -29.58 -17.50 -4.66
CA ASP A 335 -30.82 -18.25 -4.66
C ASP A 335 -31.05 -18.76 -3.22
N ALA A 336 -31.99 -18.12 -2.51
CA ALA A 336 -32.24 -18.35 -1.10
C ALA A 336 -33.09 -19.60 -0.83
N ASP A 337 -33.96 -19.96 -1.76
CA ASP A 337 -35.01 -20.97 -1.58
C ASP A 337 -34.61 -22.34 -2.14
N ARG A 338 -33.36 -22.49 -2.58
CA ARG A 338 -32.85 -23.73 -3.17
C ARG A 338 -32.79 -24.87 -2.12
N PRO A 339 -33.19 -26.11 -2.48
CA PRO A 339 -33.00 -27.27 -1.62
C PRO A 339 -31.54 -27.40 -1.13
N GLY A 340 -31.38 -27.56 0.20
CA GLY A 340 -30.07 -27.56 0.87
C GLY A 340 -29.55 -26.16 1.28
N GLY A 341 -30.39 -25.13 1.22
CA GLY A 341 -30.10 -23.78 1.72
C GLY A 341 -29.46 -22.85 0.68
N PRO A 342 -29.21 -21.57 1.06
CA PRO A 342 -28.81 -20.51 0.16
C PRO A 342 -27.57 -20.86 -0.68
N ARG A 343 -27.60 -20.54 -1.99
CA ARG A 343 -26.50 -20.78 -2.91
C ARG A 343 -26.22 -19.57 -3.79
N ALA A 344 -24.96 -19.32 -4.12
CA ALA A 344 -24.57 -18.35 -5.14
C ALA A 344 -25.28 -18.64 -6.48
N ALA A 345 -25.77 -17.57 -7.10
CA ALA A 345 -26.43 -17.59 -8.40
C ALA A 345 -25.73 -16.69 -9.43
N GLY A 346 -24.76 -15.88 -9.01
CA GLY A 346 -24.02 -14.98 -9.89
C GLY A 346 -23.60 -13.69 -9.22
N VAL A 347 -23.30 -12.68 -10.03
CA VAL A 347 -22.86 -11.35 -9.58
C VAL A 347 -23.57 -10.28 -10.41
N ARG A 348 -24.07 -9.24 -9.73
CA ARG A 348 -24.52 -8.00 -10.36
C ARG A 348 -23.39 -6.98 -10.35
N VAL A 349 -23.14 -6.37 -11.49
CA VAL A 349 -22.01 -5.48 -11.75
C VAL A 349 -22.50 -4.11 -12.16
N ARG A 350 -21.91 -3.06 -11.56
CA ARG A 350 -22.17 -1.68 -11.95
C ARG A 350 -21.40 -1.32 -13.20
N ARG A 351 -22.07 -0.62 -14.10
CA ARG A 351 -21.52 0.05 -15.28
C ARG A 351 -22.23 1.39 -15.46
N ASP A 352 -21.57 2.34 -16.11
CA ASP A 352 -22.18 3.63 -16.46
C ASP A 352 -23.43 3.43 -17.33
N GLY A 353 -24.55 4.06 -16.96
CA GLY A 353 -25.86 3.91 -17.61
C GLY A 353 -26.74 2.82 -17.01
N ALA A 354 -26.32 1.55 -17.08
CA ALA A 354 -27.03 0.40 -16.51
C ALA A 354 -26.06 -0.75 -16.17
N GLY A 355 -26.31 -1.47 -15.07
CA GLY A 355 -25.52 -2.64 -14.66
C GLY A 355 -25.83 -3.90 -15.47
N PHE A 356 -24.99 -4.92 -15.35
CA PHE A 356 -25.16 -6.24 -15.99
C PHE A 356 -25.03 -7.38 -14.98
N GLU A 357 -25.42 -8.58 -15.38
CA GLU A 357 -25.40 -9.78 -14.54
C GLU A 357 -24.61 -10.92 -15.19
N ILE A 358 -23.80 -11.59 -14.38
CA ILE A 358 -23.13 -12.84 -14.76
C ILE A 358 -23.64 -13.93 -13.82
N LEU A 359 -24.39 -14.88 -14.36
CA LEU A 359 -24.88 -16.02 -13.58
C LEU A 359 -23.77 -17.06 -13.44
N ALA A 360 -23.51 -17.49 -12.21
CA ALA A 360 -22.52 -18.51 -11.94
C ALA A 360 -22.85 -19.26 -10.64
N PRO A 361 -22.65 -20.60 -10.61
CA PRO A 361 -22.83 -21.40 -9.41
C PRO A 361 -21.71 -21.23 -8.38
N LEU A 362 -20.56 -20.69 -8.80
CA LEU A 362 -19.39 -20.40 -7.97
C LEU A 362 -19.01 -18.92 -8.08
N VAL A 363 -18.86 -18.26 -6.93
CA VAL A 363 -18.36 -16.89 -6.84
C VAL A 363 -17.16 -16.86 -5.89
N VAL A 364 -16.02 -16.38 -6.38
CA VAL A 364 -14.82 -16.15 -5.57
C VAL A 364 -14.72 -14.67 -5.24
N VAL A 365 -14.81 -14.35 -3.95
CA VAL A 365 -14.62 -13.00 -3.44
C VAL A 365 -13.13 -12.77 -3.21
N ALA A 366 -12.54 -11.88 -4.03
CA ALA A 366 -11.13 -11.53 -3.98
C ALA A 366 -10.90 -10.00 -4.09
N ALA A 367 -11.81 -9.20 -3.53
CA ALA A 367 -11.81 -7.74 -3.63
C ALA A 367 -10.81 -7.05 -2.67
N GLY A 368 -10.05 -7.83 -1.89
CA GLY A 368 -9.09 -7.38 -0.90
C GLY A 368 -9.73 -7.15 0.48
N ALA A 369 -8.89 -7.14 1.53
CA ALA A 369 -9.32 -7.07 2.93
C ALA A 369 -10.23 -5.87 3.27
N LEU A 370 -10.17 -4.78 2.50
CA LEU A 370 -11.00 -3.62 2.76
C LEU A 370 -12.37 -3.70 2.05
N GLN A 371 -12.44 -4.30 0.85
CA GLN A 371 -13.65 -4.27 0.02
C GLN A 371 -14.47 -5.55 0.11
N SER A 372 -13.84 -6.71 0.36
CA SER A 372 -14.53 -8.00 0.51
C SER A 372 -15.62 -8.00 1.58
N PRO A 373 -15.39 -7.57 2.84
CA PRO A 373 -16.47 -7.50 3.84
C PRO A 373 -17.58 -6.52 3.44
N GLN A 374 -17.26 -5.43 2.74
CA GLN A 374 -18.24 -4.47 2.28
C GLN A 374 -19.17 -5.08 1.21
N LEU A 375 -18.59 -5.75 0.21
CA LEU A 375 -19.34 -6.46 -0.82
C LEU A 375 -20.28 -7.51 -0.21
N LEU A 376 -19.79 -8.30 0.75
CA LEU A 376 -20.60 -9.32 1.42
C LEU A 376 -21.78 -8.71 2.18
N ARG A 377 -21.58 -7.60 2.88
CA ARG A 377 -22.68 -6.84 3.53
C ARG A 377 -23.72 -6.33 2.53
N ARG A 378 -23.28 -5.72 1.41
CA ARG A 378 -24.20 -5.25 0.36
C ARG A 378 -24.98 -6.38 -0.29
N SER A 379 -24.43 -7.60 -0.24
CA SER A 379 -25.02 -8.81 -0.80
C SER A 379 -25.97 -9.54 0.15
N GLY A 380 -26.21 -9.02 1.36
CA GLY A 380 -27.02 -9.71 2.36
C GLY A 380 -26.31 -10.91 3.01
N LEU A 381 -25.05 -11.16 2.65
CA LEU A 381 -24.19 -12.23 3.17
C LEU A 381 -23.35 -11.77 4.37
N GLY A 382 -23.75 -10.64 4.99
CA GLY A 382 -23.02 -9.99 6.07
C GLY A 382 -23.46 -10.35 7.49
N ARG A 383 -24.18 -11.46 7.68
CA ARG A 383 -24.83 -11.77 8.96
C ARG A 383 -23.86 -12.23 10.05
N HIS A 384 -22.68 -12.72 9.69
CA HIS A 384 -21.69 -13.16 10.67
C HIS A 384 -21.19 -11.96 11.52
N PRO A 385 -21.27 -12.01 12.86
CA PRO A 385 -21.01 -10.85 13.73
C PRO A 385 -19.55 -10.37 13.69
N ARG A 386 -18.62 -11.23 13.26
CA ARG A 386 -17.20 -10.90 13.09
C ARG A 386 -16.82 -10.42 11.69
N LEU A 387 -17.77 -10.33 10.75
CA LEU A 387 -17.44 -9.88 9.39
C LEU A 387 -16.91 -8.44 9.41
N GLY A 388 -15.73 -8.22 8.83
CA GLY A 388 -15.02 -6.95 8.83
C GLY A 388 -14.23 -6.68 10.12
N HIS A 389 -14.27 -7.56 11.13
CA HIS A 389 -13.42 -7.45 12.32
C HIS A 389 -12.05 -8.09 12.04
N ASN A 390 -11.15 -8.11 13.04
CA ASN A 390 -9.87 -8.81 12.92
C ASN A 390 -8.95 -8.22 11.83
N LEU A 391 -9.12 -6.93 11.51
CA LEU A 391 -8.23 -6.25 10.58
C LEU A 391 -6.86 -6.07 11.24
N SER A 392 -5.86 -6.70 10.64
CA SER A 392 -4.44 -6.37 10.86
C SER A 392 -3.96 -5.55 9.67
N VAL A 393 -3.04 -4.63 9.87
CA VAL A 393 -2.60 -3.70 8.81
C VAL A 393 -1.08 -3.71 8.60
N HIS A 394 -0.33 -4.37 9.47
CA HIS A 394 1.14 -4.39 9.47
C HIS A 394 1.71 -2.96 9.49
N PRO A 395 1.48 -2.18 10.58
CA PRO A 395 1.89 -0.79 10.69
C PRO A 395 3.39 -0.62 10.44
N ALA A 396 3.72 0.48 9.78
CA ALA A 396 5.06 0.85 9.39
C ALA A 396 5.39 2.27 9.85
N THR A 397 6.64 2.47 10.22
CA THR A 397 7.25 3.79 10.48
C THR A 397 8.55 3.89 9.69
N SER A 398 9.04 5.11 9.47
CA SER A 398 10.25 5.35 8.70
C SER A 398 11.14 6.38 9.39
N VAL A 399 12.44 6.25 9.18
CA VAL A 399 13.45 7.26 9.55
C VAL A 399 14.38 7.49 8.35
N ALA A 400 15.07 8.62 8.33
CA ALA A 400 16.08 8.89 7.32
C ALA A 400 17.41 9.29 7.98
N GLY A 401 18.54 8.88 7.40
CA GLY A 401 19.88 9.32 7.80
C GLY A 401 20.43 10.27 6.75
N ARG A 402 21.06 11.36 7.19
CA ARG A 402 21.75 12.31 6.31
C ARG A 402 23.24 12.00 6.28
N PHE A 403 23.81 12.00 5.07
CA PHE A 403 25.20 11.66 4.83
C PHE A 403 25.96 12.84 4.22
N ALA A 404 27.28 12.85 4.47
CA ALA A 404 28.21 13.80 3.88
C ALA A 404 28.34 13.64 2.36
N GLU A 405 28.12 12.43 1.85
CA GLU A 405 28.16 12.11 0.42
C GLU A 405 26.74 11.96 -0.16
N PRO A 406 26.54 12.24 -1.45
CA PRO A 406 25.26 11.97 -2.12
C PRO A 406 24.87 10.49 -2.05
N VAL A 407 23.61 10.24 -1.70
CA VAL A 407 22.98 8.89 -1.66
C VAL A 407 21.98 8.71 -2.79
N THR A 408 21.22 9.76 -3.10
CA THR A 408 20.10 9.78 -4.05
C THR A 408 19.24 8.52 -3.94
N ALA A 409 18.60 8.28 -2.79
CA ALA A 409 17.96 7.00 -2.47
C ALA A 409 16.90 6.52 -3.49
N TRP A 410 16.34 7.43 -4.30
CA TRP A 410 15.44 7.10 -5.41
C TRP A 410 16.13 6.60 -6.69
N LYS A 411 17.44 6.39 -6.67
CA LYS A 411 18.20 5.68 -7.72
C LYS A 411 18.63 4.31 -7.19
N GLY A 412 18.06 3.26 -7.74
CA GLY A 412 18.26 1.89 -7.26
C GLY A 412 16.96 1.15 -7.02
N VAL A 413 17.05 0.05 -6.28
CA VAL A 413 15.90 -0.77 -5.96
C VAL A 413 15.07 -0.08 -4.86
N LEU A 414 13.75 0.02 -5.08
CA LEU A 414 12.82 0.67 -4.15
C LEU A 414 12.92 0.11 -2.72
N GLN A 415 12.80 -1.21 -2.58
CA GLN A 415 13.07 -1.92 -1.33
C GLN A 415 14.23 -2.88 -1.58
N SER A 416 15.44 -2.48 -1.20
CA SER A 416 16.67 -3.10 -1.69
C SER A 416 17.22 -4.17 -0.75
N VAL A 417 17.16 -3.92 0.56
CA VAL A 417 17.79 -4.75 1.61
C VAL A 417 16.80 -4.98 2.73
N GLY A 418 16.74 -6.21 3.23
CA GLY A 418 16.00 -6.60 4.41
C GLY A 418 16.97 -6.84 5.57
N VAL A 419 16.63 -6.31 6.74
CA VAL A 419 17.38 -6.49 7.98
C VAL A 419 16.49 -7.23 8.97
N GLU A 420 16.85 -8.48 9.25
CA GLU A 420 16.01 -9.44 9.96
C GLU A 420 16.40 -9.64 11.43
N GLU A 421 17.42 -8.92 11.91
CA GLU A 421 17.95 -9.05 13.28
C GLU A 421 16.85 -8.98 14.33
N HIS A 422 15.86 -8.09 14.14
CA HIS A 422 14.76 -7.89 15.07
C HIS A 422 13.47 -8.63 14.72
N HIS A 423 13.50 -9.54 13.74
CA HIS A 423 12.28 -10.22 13.27
C HIS A 423 11.65 -11.11 14.33
N SER A 424 12.44 -11.71 15.23
CA SER A 424 11.96 -12.47 16.39
C SER A 424 11.16 -11.61 17.39
N ARG A 425 11.44 -10.30 17.45
CA ARG A 425 10.67 -9.32 18.23
C ARG A 425 9.45 -8.79 17.49
N GLY A 426 9.26 -9.22 16.24
CA GLY A 426 8.18 -8.80 15.35
C GLY A 426 8.48 -7.47 14.66
N VAL A 427 9.74 -7.15 14.39
CA VAL A 427 10.15 -5.95 13.63
C VAL A 427 10.94 -6.38 12.40
N LEU A 428 10.52 -5.95 11.22
CA LEU A 428 11.25 -6.14 9.96
C LEU A 428 11.67 -4.78 9.43
N ILE A 429 12.98 -4.55 9.31
CA ILE A 429 13.54 -3.30 8.76
C ILE A 429 13.89 -3.53 7.30
N GLU A 430 13.62 -2.54 6.46
CA GLU A 430 13.94 -2.55 5.03
C GLU A 430 14.57 -1.22 4.63
N ALA A 431 15.66 -1.30 3.85
CA ALA A 431 16.13 -0.16 3.08
C ALA A 431 15.08 0.16 2.02
N THR A 432 14.37 1.27 2.21
CA THR A 432 13.23 1.64 1.36
C THR A 432 13.35 3.07 0.90
N ALA A 433 13.16 3.29 -0.38
CA ALA A 433 13.03 4.59 -0.99
C ALA A 433 11.76 4.63 -1.83
N THR A 434 11.44 5.78 -2.41
CA THR A 434 10.37 5.97 -3.39
C THR A 434 10.79 7.11 -4.31
N PRO A 435 10.07 7.38 -5.41
CA PRO A 435 10.20 8.66 -6.09
C PRO A 435 10.01 9.80 -5.06
N PRO A 436 10.78 10.90 -5.15
CA PRO A 436 10.70 11.99 -4.20
C PRO A 436 9.26 12.48 -3.98
N GLY A 437 8.88 12.69 -2.73
CA GLY A 437 7.54 13.12 -2.34
C GLY A 437 6.48 12.02 -2.25
N MET A 438 6.74 10.80 -2.75
CA MET A 438 5.77 9.68 -2.76
C MET A 438 6.01 8.63 -1.68
N GLY A 439 6.88 8.92 -0.72
CA GLY A 439 7.27 8.01 0.35
C GLY A 439 6.43 8.15 1.62
N SER A 440 6.56 7.18 2.52
CA SER A 440 5.98 7.28 3.88
C SER A 440 6.76 8.20 4.80
N PHE A 441 8.02 8.48 4.49
CA PHE A 441 8.83 9.42 5.27
C PHE A 441 8.42 10.86 4.94
N VAL A 442 7.87 11.54 5.94
CA VAL A 442 7.42 12.93 5.82
C VAL A 442 8.55 13.85 6.26
N LEU A 443 9.04 14.70 5.35
CA LEU A 443 10.10 15.67 5.66
C LEU A 443 9.65 16.65 6.77
N PRO A 444 10.54 17.01 7.71
CA PRO A 444 10.23 17.93 8.79
C PRO A 444 10.16 19.39 8.33
N GLY A 445 9.62 20.24 9.20
CA GLY A 445 9.55 21.68 8.98
C GLY A 445 8.42 22.17 8.06
N LEU A 446 8.37 23.48 7.91
CA LEU A 446 7.53 24.25 7.00
C LEU A 446 8.36 25.40 6.41
N GLY A 447 7.92 25.99 5.30
CA GLY A 447 8.60 27.14 4.69
C GLY A 447 10.03 26.81 4.24
N ALA A 448 10.99 27.65 4.61
CA ALA A 448 12.39 27.47 4.23
C ALA A 448 13.02 26.20 4.81
N GLU A 449 12.59 25.74 5.99
CA GLU A 449 13.08 24.47 6.54
C GLU A 449 12.67 23.30 5.64
N LEU A 450 11.39 23.21 5.29
CA LEU A 450 10.90 22.16 4.40
C LEU A 450 11.55 22.23 3.02
N ARG A 451 11.78 23.44 2.51
CA ARG A 451 12.52 23.67 1.26
C ARG A 451 13.94 23.11 1.34
N ARG A 452 14.69 23.39 2.42
CA ARG A 452 16.03 22.84 2.64
C ARG A 452 16.02 21.31 2.71
N GLU A 453 15.02 20.71 3.36
CA GLU A 453 14.88 19.25 3.41
C GLU A 453 14.63 18.65 2.03
N LEU A 454 13.76 19.27 1.23
CA LEU A 454 13.54 18.89 -0.17
C LEU A 454 14.82 19.06 -1.00
N GLU A 455 15.56 20.14 -0.75
CA GLU A 455 16.80 20.48 -1.45
C GLU A 455 17.99 19.61 -1.11
N GLY A 456 18.05 19.06 0.10
CA GLY A 456 19.07 18.12 0.55
C GLY A 456 18.63 16.65 0.55
N ALA A 457 17.49 16.32 -0.08
CA ALA A 457 16.96 14.95 -0.06
C ALA A 457 17.88 13.93 -0.77
N ASP A 458 18.76 14.39 -1.67
CA ASP A 458 19.76 13.58 -2.37
C ASP A 458 20.89 13.08 -1.45
N ARG A 459 20.94 13.53 -0.20
CA ARG A 459 21.86 13.06 0.84
C ARG A 459 21.20 12.18 1.89
N LEU A 460 19.94 11.81 1.66
CA LEU A 460 19.18 10.98 2.59
C LEU A 460 19.19 9.51 2.18
N ALA A 461 19.49 8.62 3.12
CA ALA A 461 19.16 7.21 3.08
C ALA A 461 17.91 6.98 3.94
N THR A 462 16.95 6.18 3.48
CA THR A 462 15.68 5.97 4.18
C THR A 462 15.50 4.51 4.54
N LEU A 463 15.16 4.27 5.80
CA LEU A 463 14.77 2.98 6.32
C LEU A 463 13.29 3.00 6.71
N GLY A 464 12.60 1.91 6.41
CA GLY A 464 11.25 1.66 6.87
C GLY A 464 11.24 0.41 7.72
N ALA A 465 10.42 0.40 8.77
CA ALA A 465 10.24 -0.77 9.60
C ALA A 465 8.77 -1.06 9.77
N MET A 466 8.40 -2.32 9.58
CA MET A 466 7.06 -2.83 9.82
C MET A 466 7.03 -3.70 11.06
N ILE A 467 5.90 -3.70 11.76
CA ILE A 467 5.71 -4.46 12.99
C ILE A 467 4.60 -5.50 12.88
N ALA A 468 4.85 -6.68 13.40
CA ALA A 468 3.88 -7.78 13.49
C ALA A 468 2.74 -7.43 14.45
N ASP A 469 1.70 -6.75 13.93
CA ASP A 469 0.58 -6.27 14.72
C ASP A 469 -0.38 -7.38 15.14
N ARG A 470 -1.04 -7.14 16.27
CA ARG A 470 -2.22 -7.89 16.66
C ARG A 470 -3.45 -7.34 15.94
N PRO A 471 -4.40 -8.20 15.53
CA PRO A 471 -5.64 -7.73 14.93
C PRO A 471 -6.45 -6.85 15.89
N SER A 472 -6.52 -5.55 15.64
CA SER A 472 -7.28 -4.59 16.44
C SER A 472 -8.27 -3.76 15.60
N GLY A 473 -8.10 -3.75 14.28
CA GLY A 473 -8.91 -2.94 13.39
C GLY A 473 -10.23 -3.57 12.96
N ARG A 474 -11.05 -2.75 12.30
CA ARG A 474 -12.33 -3.14 11.71
C ARG A 474 -12.63 -2.36 10.43
N VAL A 475 -13.25 -3.02 9.48
CA VAL A 475 -13.90 -2.44 8.31
C VAL A 475 -15.39 -2.29 8.61
N LEU A 476 -15.89 -1.08 8.52
CA LEU A 476 -17.27 -0.69 8.81
C LEU A 476 -17.95 -0.18 7.54
N GLY A 477 -19.28 -0.03 7.62
CA GLY A 477 -20.11 0.47 6.53
C GLY A 477 -20.52 -0.58 5.52
N ARG A 478 -21.58 -0.25 4.78
CA ARG A 478 -22.18 -1.05 3.71
C ARG A 478 -21.92 -0.42 2.34
N ASP A 479 -22.19 0.88 2.19
CA ASP A 479 -22.05 1.57 0.89
C ASP A 479 -20.73 2.34 0.78
N ARG A 480 -20.18 2.76 1.93
CA ARG A 480 -18.84 3.36 2.04
C ARG A 480 -17.94 2.49 2.89
N THR A 481 -16.65 2.44 2.55
CA THR A 481 -15.64 1.73 3.34
C THR A 481 -15.15 2.69 4.41
N LEU A 482 -15.42 2.37 5.67
CA LEU A 482 -14.90 3.10 6.82
C LEU A 482 -13.94 2.20 7.58
N LEU A 483 -12.75 2.71 7.89
CA LEU A 483 -11.70 1.94 8.53
C LEU A 483 -11.47 2.49 9.93
N ARG A 484 -11.52 1.61 10.92
CA ARG A 484 -11.08 1.91 12.28
C ARG A 484 -9.90 1.02 12.63
N TYR A 485 -8.84 1.61 13.16
CA TYR A 485 -7.69 0.87 13.65
C TYR A 485 -7.12 1.58 14.88
N ASP A 486 -7.10 0.89 16.00
CA ASP A 486 -6.49 1.39 17.23
C ASP A 486 -5.23 0.58 17.50
N LEU A 487 -4.07 1.23 17.56
CA LEU A 487 -2.78 0.55 17.81
C LEU A 487 -2.82 -0.18 19.16
N ASP A 488 -2.53 -1.48 19.15
CA ASP A 488 -2.46 -2.27 20.38
C ASP A 488 -1.32 -1.77 21.28
N ARG A 489 -1.55 -1.71 22.59
CA ARG A 489 -0.52 -1.23 23.54
C ARG A 489 0.78 -2.03 23.46
N ARG A 490 0.70 -3.33 23.15
CA ARG A 490 1.87 -4.20 23.01
C ARG A 490 2.62 -3.97 21.69
N ASP A 491 1.98 -3.36 20.70
CA ASP A 491 2.56 -3.05 19.40
C ASP A 491 3.26 -1.68 19.40
N ALA A 492 2.82 -0.76 20.26
CA ALA A 492 3.50 0.53 20.47
C ALA A 492 4.98 0.38 20.82
N GLY A 493 5.33 -0.55 21.73
CA GLY A 493 6.72 -0.81 22.10
C GLY A 493 7.59 -1.30 20.94
N ARG A 494 7.01 -2.07 20.01
CA ARG A 494 7.72 -2.55 18.81
C ARG A 494 8.03 -1.42 17.84
N LEU A 495 7.11 -0.47 17.67
CA LEU A 495 7.34 0.72 16.85
C LEU A 495 8.46 1.58 17.42
N MET A 496 8.47 1.82 18.73
CA MET A 496 9.54 2.58 19.38
C MET A 496 10.89 1.85 19.25
N HIS A 497 10.93 0.53 19.45
CA HIS A 497 12.11 -0.29 19.19
C HIS A 497 12.58 -0.18 17.73
N ALA A 498 11.65 -0.18 16.78
CA ALA A 498 11.95 -0.07 15.36
C ALA A 498 12.59 1.27 15.00
N VAL A 499 12.08 2.39 15.52
CA VAL A 499 12.69 3.72 15.32
C VAL A 499 14.12 3.75 15.86
N ARG A 500 14.33 3.23 17.07
CA ARG A 500 15.67 3.13 17.68
C ARG A 500 16.62 2.32 16.81
N ALA A 501 16.20 1.11 16.43
CA ALA A 501 17.03 0.18 15.67
C ALA A 501 17.40 0.73 14.29
N MET A 502 16.48 1.40 13.60
CA MET A 502 16.81 2.05 12.33
C MET A 502 17.78 3.22 12.52
N GLY A 503 17.62 4.02 13.59
CA GLY A 503 18.57 5.10 13.90
C GLY A 503 19.98 4.58 14.21
N GLU A 504 20.09 3.53 15.03
CA GLU A 504 21.35 2.83 15.32
C GLU A 504 22.02 2.33 14.04
N LEU A 505 21.24 1.70 13.15
CA LEU A 505 21.72 1.23 11.86
C LEU A 505 22.24 2.36 10.95
N LEU A 506 21.55 3.50 10.92
CA LEU A 506 21.97 4.66 10.12
C LEU A 506 23.24 5.31 10.68
N PHE A 507 23.36 5.45 11.99
CA PHE A 507 24.59 5.96 12.60
C PHE A 507 25.78 5.02 12.35
N ALA A 508 25.58 3.70 12.47
CA ALA A 508 26.60 2.71 12.14
C ALA A 508 26.99 2.73 10.65
N ALA A 509 26.05 3.11 9.77
CA ALA A 509 26.33 3.30 8.34
C ALA A 509 27.09 4.61 8.04
N GLY A 510 27.27 5.51 9.01
CA GLY A 510 27.98 6.78 8.86
C GLY A 510 27.09 8.01 8.67
N ALA A 511 25.81 7.97 9.06
CA ALA A 511 24.96 9.15 9.04
C ALA A 511 25.44 10.23 10.04
N GLU A 512 25.49 11.49 9.61
CA GLU A 512 25.85 12.64 10.47
C GLU A 512 24.68 13.06 11.36
N GLU A 513 23.46 12.84 10.89
CA GLU A 513 22.23 13.04 11.65
C GLU A 513 21.14 12.06 11.18
N VAL A 514 20.22 11.74 12.10
CA VAL A 514 19.01 10.96 11.80
C VAL A 514 17.79 11.87 11.92
N LEU A 515 17.01 11.90 10.85
CA LEU A 515 15.66 12.43 10.86
C LEU A 515 14.70 11.39 11.45
N THR A 516 14.17 11.68 12.63
CA THR A 516 13.48 10.70 13.49
C THR A 516 12.06 10.34 13.03
N GLY A 517 11.47 11.15 12.15
CA GLY A 517 10.04 11.06 11.81
C GLY A 517 9.10 11.49 12.94
N ILE A 518 9.63 11.98 14.07
CA ILE A 518 8.87 12.51 15.21
C ILE A 518 8.79 14.04 15.08
N PRO A 519 7.60 14.63 14.86
CA PRO A 519 7.48 16.06 14.61
C PRO A 519 8.09 16.97 15.68
N ALA A 520 7.96 16.59 16.95
CA ALA A 520 8.45 17.39 18.08
C ALA A 520 9.98 17.43 18.20
N THR A 521 10.68 16.42 17.70
CA THR A 521 12.14 16.38 17.70
C THR A 521 12.61 15.74 16.40
N PRO A 522 12.60 16.50 15.29
CA PRO A 522 12.71 15.93 13.96
C PRO A 522 14.09 15.38 13.63
N ARG A 523 15.12 15.73 14.42
CA ARG A 523 16.54 15.54 14.12
C ARG A 523 17.32 15.17 15.38
N VAL A 524 18.26 14.24 15.27
CA VAL A 524 19.22 13.86 16.31
C VAL A 524 20.59 13.56 15.69
N ARG A 525 21.68 13.80 16.41
CA ARG A 525 23.07 13.60 15.93
C ARG A 525 23.79 12.42 16.56
N SER A 526 23.16 11.76 17.53
CA SER A 526 23.73 10.58 18.16
C SER A 526 22.65 9.61 18.63
N LEU A 527 23.04 8.36 18.89
CA LEU A 527 22.16 7.36 19.47
C LEU A 527 21.69 7.74 20.89
N ALA A 528 22.54 8.42 21.67
CA ALA A 528 22.19 8.90 23.01
C ALA A 528 21.10 9.99 22.97
N GLU A 529 21.18 10.91 22.01
CA GLU A 529 20.11 11.88 21.75
C GLU A 529 18.83 11.18 21.32
N LEU A 530 18.92 10.18 20.42
CA LEU A 530 17.76 9.39 19.99
C LEU A 530 17.10 8.68 21.18
N ASP A 531 17.88 8.03 22.04
CA ASP A 531 17.39 7.35 23.24
C ASP A 531 16.67 8.32 24.19
N THR A 532 17.20 9.54 24.35
CA THR A 532 16.56 10.61 25.13
C THR A 532 15.22 11.03 24.55
N VAL A 533 15.15 11.22 23.22
CA VAL A 533 13.90 11.58 22.51
C VAL A 533 12.86 10.46 22.65
N LEU A 534 13.27 9.21 22.46
CA LEU A 534 12.35 8.07 22.51
C LEU A 534 11.80 7.81 23.92
N ALA A 535 12.56 8.14 24.98
CA ALA A 535 12.09 8.05 26.37
C ALA A 535 10.90 9.00 26.66
N GLY A 536 10.83 10.15 25.99
CA GLY A 536 9.75 11.12 26.09
C GLY A 536 8.65 10.99 25.02
N THR A 537 8.80 10.06 24.08
CA THR A 537 7.91 9.92 22.91
C THR A 537 6.99 8.72 23.04
N SER A 538 5.75 8.86 22.59
CA SER A 538 4.82 7.74 22.46
C SER A 538 4.58 7.38 20.99
N ALA A 539 4.21 6.13 20.70
CA ALA A 539 3.88 5.68 19.34
C ALA A 539 2.73 6.48 18.68
N ARG A 540 1.94 7.25 19.46
CA ARG A 540 0.88 8.15 18.96
C ARG A 540 1.42 9.39 18.27
N GLN A 541 2.68 9.74 18.52
CA GLN A 541 3.36 10.88 17.89
C GLN A 541 4.11 10.48 16.61
N LEU A 542 4.11 9.20 16.25
CA LEU A 542 4.73 8.71 15.03
C LEU A 542 3.80 8.90 13.83
N HIS A 543 4.39 9.23 12.68
CA HIS A 543 3.72 9.07 11.40
C HIS A 543 3.70 7.60 11.03
N LEU A 544 2.51 6.98 11.06
CA LEU A 544 2.35 5.59 10.69
C LEU A 544 1.69 5.45 9.32
N THR A 545 2.19 4.48 8.57
CA THR A 545 1.58 4.01 7.32
C THR A 545 1.35 2.51 7.42
N ALA A 546 0.51 1.95 6.56
CA ALA A 546 0.26 0.53 6.53
C ALA A 546 -0.05 0.07 5.11
N TYR A 547 0.37 -1.14 4.76
CA TYR A 547 0.31 -1.62 3.37
C TYR A 547 -0.36 -2.99 3.24
N HIS A 548 -0.60 -3.67 4.37
CA HIS A 548 -0.91 -5.10 4.38
C HIS A 548 -2.22 -5.41 5.14
N PRO A 549 -3.36 -4.82 4.74
CA PRO A 549 -4.63 -5.12 5.38
C PRO A 549 -5.00 -6.61 5.18
N THR A 550 -5.32 -7.31 6.26
CA THR A 550 -5.64 -8.75 6.28
C THR A 550 -6.75 -9.08 7.29
N GLY A 551 -7.35 -10.27 7.18
CA GLY A 551 -8.13 -10.90 8.26
C GLY A 551 -9.60 -10.50 8.45
N THR A 552 -10.14 -9.68 7.55
CA THR A 552 -11.50 -9.12 7.67
C THR A 552 -12.63 -10.09 7.32
N VAL A 553 -12.31 -11.21 6.70
CA VAL A 553 -13.21 -12.34 6.46
C VAL A 553 -12.45 -13.63 6.79
N ALA A 554 -11.84 -13.65 7.98
CA ALA A 554 -10.90 -14.70 8.40
C ALA A 554 -11.48 -16.11 8.23
N ALA A 555 -10.67 -16.99 7.65
CA ALA A 555 -10.93 -18.42 7.56
C ALA A 555 -10.48 -19.12 8.84
N GLY A 556 -11.21 -20.16 9.26
CA GLY A 556 -10.82 -20.99 10.40
C GLY A 556 -11.94 -21.85 10.95
N ALA A 557 -11.59 -22.74 11.87
CA ALA A 557 -12.46 -23.81 12.33
C ALA A 557 -13.62 -23.32 13.21
N ASP A 558 -13.39 -22.30 14.05
CA ASP A 558 -14.39 -21.77 14.98
C ASP A 558 -15.45 -20.91 14.25
N PRO A 559 -16.71 -21.38 14.13
CA PRO A 559 -17.77 -20.69 13.42
C PRO A 559 -18.29 -19.44 14.15
N GLN A 560 -17.87 -19.18 15.39
CA GLN A 560 -18.20 -17.95 16.11
C GLN A 560 -17.16 -16.84 15.85
N ARG A 561 -15.93 -17.22 15.50
CA ARG A 561 -14.82 -16.29 15.27
C ARG A 561 -14.58 -16.00 13.79
N CYS A 562 -14.71 -17.03 12.94
CA CYS A 562 -14.28 -17.00 11.54
C CYS A 562 -15.50 -16.99 10.59
N PRO A 563 -15.73 -15.88 9.85
CA PRO A 563 -16.81 -15.81 8.85
C PRO A 563 -16.69 -16.84 7.71
N ALA A 564 -15.48 -17.30 7.41
CA ALA A 564 -15.23 -18.38 6.48
C ALA A 564 -14.77 -19.65 7.21
N ASP A 565 -15.06 -20.82 6.65
CA ASP A 565 -14.55 -22.11 7.15
C ASP A 565 -13.05 -22.31 6.83
N PRO A 566 -12.37 -23.36 7.35
CA PRO A 566 -10.96 -23.60 7.07
C PRO A 566 -10.61 -23.73 5.59
N GLU A 567 -11.55 -24.18 4.77
CA GLU A 567 -11.39 -24.34 3.32
C GLU A 567 -11.69 -23.05 2.54
N GLY A 568 -12.00 -21.95 3.22
CA GLY A 568 -12.26 -20.64 2.61
C GLY A 568 -13.69 -20.45 2.09
N ARG A 569 -14.64 -21.33 2.43
CA ARG A 569 -16.06 -21.15 2.09
C ARG A 569 -16.70 -20.16 3.04
N LEU A 570 -17.47 -19.23 2.49
CA LEU A 570 -18.24 -18.29 3.32
C LEU A 570 -19.35 -19.04 4.06
N ARG A 571 -19.43 -18.88 5.39
CA ARG A 571 -20.46 -19.53 6.19
C ARG A 571 -21.85 -18.95 5.89
N GLY A 572 -22.85 -19.82 5.81
CA GLY A 572 -24.25 -19.45 5.58
C GLY A 572 -24.67 -19.34 4.11
N VAL A 573 -23.78 -19.62 3.16
CA VAL A 573 -24.11 -19.70 1.73
C VAL A 573 -23.20 -20.68 1.01
N ARG A 574 -23.75 -21.49 0.11
CA ARG A 574 -22.97 -22.40 -0.75
C ARG A 574 -22.48 -21.69 -2.00
N GLY A 575 -21.33 -22.11 -2.53
CA GLY A 575 -20.79 -21.58 -3.79
C GLY A 575 -20.17 -20.18 -3.67
N VAL A 576 -19.84 -19.71 -2.46
CA VAL A 576 -19.07 -18.48 -2.25
C VAL A 576 -17.76 -18.82 -1.54
N LEU A 577 -16.63 -18.54 -2.20
CA LEU A 577 -15.29 -18.67 -1.64
C LEU A 577 -14.69 -17.30 -1.34
N VAL A 578 -13.79 -17.23 -0.37
CA VAL A 578 -13.00 -16.04 -0.05
C VAL A 578 -11.53 -16.37 -0.25
N ALA A 579 -10.91 -15.79 -1.27
CA ALA A 579 -9.55 -16.17 -1.70
C ALA A 579 -8.64 -14.95 -1.85
N ASP A 580 -8.65 -14.04 -0.85
CA ASP A 580 -7.77 -12.88 -0.79
C ASP A 580 -7.19 -12.67 0.62
N ALA A 581 -6.53 -11.53 0.83
CA ALA A 581 -5.96 -11.12 2.11
C ALA A 581 -6.95 -11.14 3.29
N SER A 582 -8.25 -11.01 3.04
CA SER A 582 -9.28 -11.06 4.08
C SER A 582 -9.41 -12.44 4.73
N ALA A 583 -9.09 -13.51 3.99
CA ALA A 583 -9.17 -14.88 4.48
C ALA A 583 -8.02 -15.25 5.43
N LEU A 584 -6.86 -14.57 5.31
CA LEU A 584 -5.71 -14.83 6.19
C LEU A 584 -6.09 -14.58 7.67
N PRO A 585 -5.96 -15.55 8.58
CA PRO A 585 -6.51 -15.41 9.94
C PRO A 585 -5.86 -14.31 10.79
N SER A 586 -4.62 -13.93 10.47
CA SER A 586 -3.90 -12.84 11.13
C SER A 586 -2.77 -12.28 10.24
N CYS A 587 -2.11 -11.20 10.68
CA CYS A 587 -0.91 -10.67 10.03
C CYS A 587 0.15 -11.77 9.78
N PRO A 588 0.70 -11.88 8.54
CA PRO A 588 1.75 -12.84 8.21
C PRO A 588 3.14 -12.46 8.72
N GLN A 589 3.30 -11.27 9.34
CA GLN A 589 4.57 -10.72 9.85
C GLN A 589 5.64 -10.43 8.77
N VAL A 590 5.25 -10.52 7.50
CA VAL A 590 6.05 -10.24 6.30
C VAL A 590 5.14 -9.63 5.23
N ASN A 591 5.68 -9.24 4.07
CA ASN A 591 4.86 -8.78 2.96
C ASN A 591 3.90 -9.90 2.50
N PRO A 592 2.58 -9.66 2.39
CA PRO A 592 1.58 -10.71 2.36
C PRO A 592 1.35 -11.29 0.97
N GLN A 593 1.92 -10.74 -0.12
CA GLN A 593 1.54 -11.15 -1.48
C GLN A 593 1.72 -12.66 -1.69
N VAL A 594 2.88 -13.21 -1.33
CA VAL A 594 3.18 -14.64 -1.49
C VAL A 594 2.22 -15.47 -0.63
N SER A 595 1.95 -15.05 0.62
CA SER A 595 1.00 -15.70 1.52
C SER A 595 -0.44 -15.68 1.00
N ILE A 596 -0.88 -14.57 0.40
CA ILE A 596 -2.22 -14.42 -0.19
C ILE A 596 -2.36 -15.35 -1.39
N MET A 597 -1.34 -15.40 -2.26
CA MET A 597 -1.34 -16.29 -3.43
C MET A 597 -1.35 -17.75 -3.00
N ALA A 598 -0.51 -18.12 -2.04
CA ALA A 598 -0.48 -19.48 -1.50
C ALA A 598 -1.83 -19.91 -0.89
N ALA A 599 -2.45 -19.04 -0.08
CA ALA A 599 -3.77 -19.30 0.49
C ALA A 599 -4.86 -19.40 -0.59
N ALA A 600 -4.86 -18.50 -1.58
CA ALA A 600 -5.82 -18.54 -2.68
C ALA A 600 -5.69 -19.81 -3.53
N LEU A 601 -4.45 -20.27 -3.77
CA LEU A 601 -4.18 -21.52 -4.46
C LEU A 601 -4.72 -22.71 -3.66
N ALA A 602 -4.41 -22.80 -2.37
CA ALA A 602 -4.90 -23.85 -1.49
C ALA A 602 -6.43 -23.91 -1.42
N ILE A 603 -7.07 -22.74 -1.25
CA ILE A 603 -8.53 -22.61 -1.19
C ILE A 603 -9.17 -23.06 -2.50
N THR A 604 -8.63 -22.65 -3.65
CA THR A 604 -9.27 -22.97 -4.94
C THR A 604 -9.02 -24.40 -5.40
N GLU A 605 -7.84 -24.98 -5.15
CA GLU A 605 -7.56 -26.39 -5.45
C GLU A 605 -8.46 -27.35 -4.68
N ALA A 606 -8.76 -27.05 -3.40
CA ALA A 606 -9.68 -27.85 -2.59
C ALA A 606 -11.11 -27.92 -3.18
N HIS A 607 -11.41 -27.11 -4.20
CA HIS A 607 -12.72 -26.99 -4.84
C HIS A 607 -12.73 -27.38 -6.32
N THR A 608 -11.60 -27.78 -6.90
CA THR A 608 -11.53 -28.24 -8.31
C THR A 608 -11.53 -29.76 -8.46
N GLY A 609 -11.65 -30.52 -7.35
CA GLY A 609 -11.87 -31.97 -7.38
C GLY A 609 -10.70 -32.80 -7.91
N ARG A 610 -9.46 -32.32 -7.72
CA ARG A 610 -8.23 -33.08 -8.00
C ARG A 610 -7.59 -33.61 -6.72
#